data_AF-A0A935N7C9-F1
#
_entry.id   AF-A0A935N7C9-F1
#
_cell.length_a   1.000
_cell.length_b   1.000
_cell.length_c   1.000
_cell.angle_alpha   90.00
_cell.angle_beta   90.00
_cell.angle_gamma   90.00
#
_symmetry.space_group_name_H-M   'P 1'
#
loop_
_entity.id
_entity.type
_entity.pdbx_description
1 polymer ?
#
loop_
_entity_poly.entity_id
_entity_poly.type
_entity_poly.pdbx_seq_one_letter_code
_entity_poly.pdbx_strand_id
1 'polypeptide(L)'
;MRYYGFCNYTLKQAASILNAATALGLNGLISHQLTYNLLDQAGKIDLLDQCKTSGLGSIIWGPLASGLLTDWYGDNFKLKEGSRISNGRERDDNKNFCLCQDRN
;
A
#
# COMPACT_ATOMS: atom_id res chain seq x y z
N MET A 1 18.51 -5.22 17.97
CA MET A 1 17.36 -5.24 17.04
C MET A 1 16.45 -6.39 17.48
N ARG A 2 15.14 -6.16 17.72
CA ARG A 2 14.25 -7.19 18.31
C ARG A 2 13.46 -7.97 17.27
N TYR A 3 12.99 -7.29 16.23
CA TYR A 3 12.16 -7.83 15.17
C TYR A 3 12.44 -7.11 13.86
N TYR A 4 12.14 -7.78 12.75
CA TYR A 4 12.33 -7.23 11.42
C TYR A 4 11.25 -7.70 10.45
N GLY A 5 11.16 -6.98 9.35
CA GLY A 5 10.18 -7.15 8.29
C GLY A 5 10.71 -6.57 6.99
N PHE A 6 9.84 -6.47 5.99
CA PHE A 6 10.18 -5.98 4.65
C PHE A 6 9.14 -5.01 4.12
N CYS A 7 9.49 -4.18 3.15
CA CYS A 7 8.58 -3.19 2.57
C CYS A 7 8.74 -3.15 1.05
N ASN A 8 7.62 -3.06 0.33
CA ASN A 8 7.58 -2.92 -1.13
C ASN A 8 8.21 -4.09 -1.90
N TYR A 9 8.00 -5.32 -1.44
CA TYR A 9 8.45 -6.53 -2.14
C TYR A 9 7.30 -7.10 -2.97
N THR A 10 7.63 -7.66 -4.12
CA THR A 10 6.71 -8.51 -4.89
C THR A 10 6.46 -9.83 -4.16
N LEU A 11 5.38 -10.54 -4.54
CA LEU A 11 5.07 -11.89 -4.06
C LEU A 11 6.28 -12.84 -4.15
N LYS A 12 6.95 -12.87 -5.31
CA LYS A 12 8.13 -13.71 -5.53
C LYS A 12 9.28 -13.35 -4.61
N GLN A 13 9.52 -12.06 -4.39
CA GLN A 13 10.57 -11.62 -3.47
C GLN A 13 10.21 -11.97 -2.03
N ALA A 14 8.96 -11.78 -1.59
CA ALA A 14 8.51 -12.15 -0.25
C ALA A 14 8.72 -13.65 0.02
N ALA A 15 8.33 -14.53 -0.91
CA ALA A 15 8.61 -15.96 -0.83
C ALA A 15 10.11 -16.25 -0.72
N SER A 16 10.93 -15.56 -1.52
CA SER A 16 12.38 -15.75 -1.53
C SER A 16 13.02 -15.40 -0.18
N ILE A 17 12.60 -14.30 0.46
CA ILE A 17 13.21 -13.91 1.74
C ILE A 17 12.74 -14.77 2.90
N LEU A 18 11.49 -15.24 2.88
CA LEU A 18 10.98 -16.16 3.90
C LEU A 18 11.74 -17.48 3.87
N ASN A 19 11.97 -18.01 2.67
CA ASN A 19 12.78 -19.20 2.45
C ASN A 19 14.24 -18.99 2.88
N ALA A 20 14.82 -17.84 2.52
CA ALA A 20 16.19 -17.50 2.92
C ALA A 20 16.35 -17.38 4.43
N ALA A 21 15.41 -16.72 5.12
CA ALA A 21 15.44 -16.61 6.59
C ALA A 21 15.39 -17.98 7.26
N THR A 22 14.56 -18.88 6.74
CA THR A 22 14.47 -20.26 7.20
C THR A 22 15.78 -21.03 6.97
N ALA A 23 16.33 -20.95 5.76
CA ALA A 23 17.56 -21.65 5.38
C ALA A 23 18.79 -21.18 6.18
N LEU A 24 18.82 -19.90 6.55
CA LEU A 24 19.89 -19.29 7.34
C LEU A 24 19.70 -19.46 8.86
N GLY A 25 18.61 -20.08 9.31
CA GLY A 25 18.31 -20.23 10.74
C GLY A 25 18.06 -18.89 11.45
N LEU A 26 17.62 -17.87 10.71
CA LEU A 26 17.27 -16.58 11.30
C LEU A 26 15.91 -16.66 12.00
N ASN A 27 15.72 -15.80 13.00
CA ASN A 27 14.38 -15.58 13.57
C ASN A 27 13.41 -15.20 12.45
N GLY A 28 12.19 -15.74 12.43
CA GLY A 28 11.23 -15.44 11.38
C GLY A 28 10.95 -13.93 11.25
N LEU A 29 10.70 -13.48 10.02
CA LEU A 29 10.14 -12.15 9.77
C LEU A 29 8.76 -12.07 10.43
N ILE A 30 8.39 -10.91 10.96
CA ILE A 30 7.10 -10.75 11.66
C ILE A 30 6.14 -9.78 10.96
N SER A 31 6.64 -8.95 10.05
CA SER A 31 5.83 -7.92 9.43
C SER A 31 6.25 -7.63 8.00
N HIS A 32 5.30 -7.07 7.26
CA HIS A 32 5.57 -6.42 5.99
C HIS A 32 4.83 -5.10 5.88
N GLN A 33 5.34 -4.20 5.04
CA GLN A 33 4.75 -2.90 4.78
C GLN A 33 4.47 -2.72 3.27
N LEU A 34 3.30 -2.20 2.91
CA LEU A 34 2.90 -1.99 1.52
C LEU A 34 1.87 -0.86 1.40
N THR A 35 1.74 -0.30 0.19
CA THR A 35 0.56 0.50 -0.16
C THR A 35 -0.65 -0.39 -0.15
N TYR A 36 -1.78 0.07 0.39
CA TYR A 36 -3.08 -0.51 0.10
C TYR A 36 -4.15 0.53 0.42
N ASN A 37 -5.04 0.79 -0.52
CA ASN A 37 -6.18 1.68 -0.34
C ASN A 37 -7.27 1.33 -1.36
N LEU A 38 -8.43 1.99 -1.27
CA LEU A 38 -9.57 1.66 -2.12
C LEU A 38 -9.28 1.82 -3.63
N LEU A 39 -8.32 2.67 -4.00
CA LEU A 39 -7.95 2.96 -5.39
C LEU A 39 -6.81 2.06 -5.91
N ASP A 40 -6.02 1.47 -5.02
CA ASP A 40 -4.81 0.73 -5.34
C ASP A 40 -4.78 -0.62 -4.62
N GLN A 41 -5.63 -1.54 -5.07
CA GLN A 41 -5.75 -2.91 -4.53
C GLN A 41 -5.12 -3.96 -5.45
N ALA A 42 -5.02 -3.66 -6.75
CA ALA A 42 -4.62 -4.61 -7.77
C ALA A 42 -3.19 -5.15 -7.53
N GLY A 43 -3.01 -6.46 -7.65
CA GLY A 43 -1.72 -7.13 -7.49
C GLY A 43 -1.20 -7.24 -6.05
N LYS A 44 -2.01 -6.87 -5.04
CA LYS A 44 -1.62 -6.93 -3.62
C LYS A 44 -2.33 -8.01 -2.81
N ILE A 45 -3.47 -8.48 -3.29
CA ILE A 45 -4.26 -9.52 -2.62
C ILE A 45 -3.42 -10.78 -2.42
N ASP A 46 -2.76 -11.28 -3.46
CA ASP A 46 -1.92 -12.47 -3.37
C ASP A 46 -0.79 -12.30 -2.34
N LEU A 47 -0.18 -11.11 -2.28
CA LEU A 47 0.87 -10.82 -1.29
C LEU A 47 0.32 -10.78 0.13
N LEU A 48 -0.86 -10.17 0.34
CA LEU A 48 -1.54 -10.14 1.63
C LEU A 48 -1.93 -11.54 2.09
N ASP A 49 -2.44 -12.38 1.20
CA ASP A 49 -2.81 -13.78 1.48
C ASP A 49 -1.59 -14.64 1.81
N GLN A 50 -0.48 -14.45 1.09
CA GLN A 50 0.79 -15.09 1.42
C GLN A 50 1.27 -14.67 2.81
N CYS A 51 1.22 -13.37 3.11
CA CYS A 51 1.66 -12.84 4.40
C CYS A 51 0.81 -13.39 5.55
N LYS A 52 -0.52 -13.44 5.37
CA LYS A 52 -1.45 -14.06 6.31
C LYS A 52 -1.12 -15.53 6.55
N THR A 53 -0.90 -16.30 5.49
CA THR A 53 -0.55 -17.74 5.57
C THR A 53 0.81 -17.96 6.25
N SER A 54 1.74 -17.01 6.09
CA SER A 54 3.08 -17.06 6.69
C SER A 54 3.14 -16.49 8.12
N GLY A 55 2.00 -16.07 8.69
CA GLY A 55 1.94 -15.49 10.03
C GLY A 55 2.52 -14.07 10.15
N LEU A 56 2.66 -13.35 9.04
CA LEU A 56 3.16 -11.97 9.01
C LEU A 56 2.05 -10.94 9.26
N GLY A 57 2.35 -9.91 10.05
CA GLY A 57 1.50 -8.73 10.19
C GLY A 57 1.67 -7.74 9.04
N SER A 58 0.58 -7.17 8.56
CA SER A 58 0.58 -6.15 7.49
C SER A 58 0.49 -4.74 8.06
N ILE A 59 1.42 -3.86 7.70
CA ILE A 59 1.40 -2.44 8.05
C ILE A 59 1.11 -1.66 6.76
N ILE A 60 -0.06 -1.04 6.68
CA ILE A 60 -0.49 -0.34 5.46
C ILE A 60 -0.03 1.11 5.49
N TRP A 61 0.62 1.56 4.42
CA TRP A 61 0.87 2.97 4.16
C TRP A 61 -0.01 3.49 3.03
N GLY A 62 -0.24 4.81 3.01
CA GLY A 62 -1.12 5.46 2.05
C GLY A 62 -2.60 5.02 2.08
N PRO A 63 -3.22 4.70 3.23
CA PRO A 63 -4.61 4.23 3.26
C PRO A 63 -5.62 5.27 2.73
N LEU A 64 -5.26 6.55 2.78
CA LEU A 64 -6.08 7.66 2.29
C LEU A 64 -5.64 8.22 0.93
N ALA A 65 -4.72 7.56 0.22
CA ALA A 65 -4.22 8.00 -1.09
C ALA A 65 -3.81 9.49 -1.09
N SER A 66 -2.87 9.87 -0.22
CA SER A 66 -2.46 11.27 0.02
C SER A 66 -3.58 12.27 0.37
N GLY A 67 -4.72 11.77 0.86
CA GLY A 67 -5.90 12.57 1.23
C GLY A 67 -7.01 12.53 0.18
N LEU A 68 -6.83 11.83 -0.94
CA LEU A 68 -7.86 11.69 -1.97
C LEU A 68 -9.10 10.95 -1.49
N LEU A 69 -8.93 9.95 -0.62
CA LEU A 69 -10.05 9.21 -0.03
C LEU A 69 -10.67 9.95 1.17
N THR A 70 -10.55 11.28 1.20
CA THR A 70 -11.23 12.17 2.14
C THR A 70 -12.20 13.07 1.39
N ASP A 71 -13.13 13.71 2.09
CA ASP A 71 -14.13 14.61 1.48
C ASP A 71 -13.57 16.00 1.10
N TRP A 72 -12.26 16.23 1.23
CA TRP A 72 -11.65 17.53 0.97
C TRP A 72 -11.60 17.94 -0.49
N TYR A 73 -11.74 17.00 -1.42
CA TYR A 73 -11.64 17.23 -2.86
C TYR A 73 -12.93 16.86 -3.60
N GLY A 74 -14.10 17.18 -3.01
CA GLY A 74 -15.43 16.95 -3.60
C GLY A 74 -15.69 17.68 -4.93
N ASP A 75 -16.96 18.02 -5.21
CA ASP A 75 -17.48 18.37 -6.56
C ASP A 75 -16.71 19.45 -7.35
N ASN A 76 -15.90 20.28 -6.68
CA ASN A 76 -14.93 21.17 -7.31
C ASN A 76 -13.51 20.68 -7.05
N PHE A 77 -13.12 19.60 -7.74
CA PHE A 77 -11.80 18.98 -7.63
C PHE A 77 -10.69 19.96 -8.08
N LYS A 78 -10.27 20.83 -7.16
CA LYS A 78 -9.10 21.71 -7.32
C LYS A 78 -8.09 21.27 -6.28
N LEU A 79 -6.97 20.73 -6.77
CA LEU A 79 -5.84 20.43 -5.91
C LEU A 79 -5.39 21.73 -5.24
N LYS A 80 -5.43 21.77 -3.90
CA LYS A 80 -4.92 22.90 -3.15
C LYS A 80 -3.40 22.94 -3.28
N GLU A 81 -2.85 24.10 -3.66
CA GLU A 81 -1.41 24.28 -3.76
C GLU A 81 -0.74 24.03 -2.40
N GLY A 82 0.41 23.33 -2.40
CA GLY A 82 1.12 22.95 -1.18
C GLY A 82 0.43 21.87 -0.34
N SER A 83 -0.68 21.30 -0.81
CA SER A 83 -1.32 20.15 -0.15
C SER A 83 -0.49 18.87 -0.28
N ARG A 84 -0.84 17.86 0.53
CA ARG A 84 -0.15 16.57 0.51
C ARG A 84 -0.21 15.89 -0.86
N ILE A 85 -1.36 15.98 -1.53
CA ILE A 85 -1.56 15.40 -2.86
C ILE A 85 -0.81 16.16 -3.96
N SER A 86 -0.61 17.48 -3.83
CA SER A 86 0.14 18.25 -4.85
C SER A 86 1.62 17.83 -4.95
N ASN A 87 2.13 17.22 -3.88
CA ASN A 87 3.48 16.64 -3.79
C ASN A 87 3.44 15.10 -3.60
N GLY A 88 2.25 14.50 -3.69
CA GLY A 88 2.01 13.10 -3.38
C GLY A 88 2.25 12.21 -4.59
N ARG A 89 2.38 10.90 -4.34
CA ARG A 89 2.52 9.88 -5.38
C ARG A 89 1.32 9.88 -6.35
N GLU A 90 0.15 10.18 -5.82
CA GLU A 90 -1.15 10.14 -6.50
C GLU A 90 -1.41 11.38 -7.36
N ARG A 91 -0.45 12.30 -7.48
CA ARG A 91 -0.57 13.52 -8.30
C ARG A 91 -0.78 13.21 -9.78
N ASP A 92 -0.04 12.24 -10.31
CA ASP A 92 0.02 11.91 -11.74
C ASP A 92 -0.75 10.63 -12.09
N ASP A 93 -1.40 10.01 -11.11
CA ASP A 93 -2.22 8.81 -11.34
C ASP A 93 -3.49 9.22 -12.10
N ASN A 94 -3.40 9.23 -13.44
CA ASN A 94 -4.51 9.41 -14.40
C ASN A 94 -5.59 8.31 -14.32
N LYS A 95 -5.62 7.52 -13.25
CA LYS A 95 -6.62 6.47 -13.03
C LYS A 95 -7.92 7.13 -12.58
N ASN A 96 -8.72 7.53 -13.56
CA ASN A 96 -10.16 7.83 -13.45
C ASN A 96 -10.56 8.46 -12.12
N PHE A 97 -10.16 9.71 -11.93
CA PHE A 97 -10.62 10.60 -10.83
C PHE A 97 -12.12 10.97 -10.98
N CYS A 98 -12.94 10.06 -11.51
CA CYS A 98 -14.40 10.19 -11.66
C CYS A 98 -15.17 9.72 -10.42
N LEU A 99 -14.59 9.76 -9.21
CA LEU A 99 -15.39 9.45 -8.01
C LEU A 99 -16.47 10.50 -7.73
N CYS A 100 -16.34 11.72 -8.27
CA CYS A 100 -17.34 12.79 -8.14
C CYS A 100 -18.13 13.09 -9.43
N GLN A 101 -17.73 12.57 -10.60
CA GLN A 101 -18.43 12.90 -11.86
C GLN A 101 -19.70 12.06 -12.09
N ASP A 102 -19.82 10.92 -11.40
CA ASP A 102 -20.95 10.00 -11.55
C ASP A 102 -22.04 10.18 -10.47
N ARG A 103 -22.00 11.28 -9.71
CA ARG A 103 -23.06 11.65 -8.75
C ARG A 103 -24.11 12.55 -9.41
N ASN A 104 -24.87 12.00 -10.35
CA ASN A 104 -26.13 12.58 -10.86
C ASN A 104 -27.29 11.63 -10.64
#